data_AF-A0AAD9ZAV5-F1
#
_entry.id   AF-A0AAD9ZAV5-F1
#
_cell.length_a   1.000
_cell.length_b   1.000
_cell.length_c   1.000
_cell.angle_alpha   90.00
_cell.angle_beta   90.00
_cell.angle_gamma   90.00
#
_symmetry.space_group_name_H-M   'P 1'
#
loop_
_entity.id
_entity.type
_entity.pdbx_description
1 polymer ?
#
loop_
_entity_poly.entity_id
_entity_poly.type
_entity_poly.pdbx_seq_one_letter_code
_entity_poly.pdbx_strand_id
1 'polypeptide(L)'
;MGLSTRFIRIPRPKTFLYLMSLRTGTELSTLSLLLNKASGIYGLLALLTGLHLSPLQLSMYIYSVLALILVIVLVPHIRTQSPFHCLALATFYVLDSVINAAYTAAFGITWFLVISQHHSNESGSGAPGVGGETMSDAAGFPNPEFNVSRVDVAVGPDAGIPGKREEAVTAGVGSGTPSTAASPSLGHGVLQSESISSIVVICALWAVRVYFVLIVMSYARLVLRRHVASMSRASTALYTPGKSSNLIENPFATHLPEGKGWKGRLGRAMVSVGRSYWLGTEEGDDVWMNEEIAMGRVRKREGNGSEALGVVERERRRRSGTGPPPPMPQLQGVQGQHLRVQEVRDGK
;
A
#
# COMPACT_ATOMS: atom_id res chain seq x y z
N MET A 1 -17.67 -5.03 27.32
CA MET A 1 -16.54 -4.09 27.54
C MET A 1 -16.09 -3.57 26.18
N GLY A 2 -16.62 -2.41 25.76
CA GLY A 2 -16.38 -1.83 24.43
C GLY A 2 -15.66 -0.49 24.54
N LEU A 3 -14.39 -0.53 24.93
CA LEU A 3 -13.49 0.62 24.87
C LEU A 3 -12.68 0.51 23.58
N SER A 4 -12.63 1.59 22.81
CA SER A 4 -11.68 1.83 21.72
C SER A 4 -12.05 1.34 20.30
N THR A 5 -13.07 1.96 19.69
CA THR A 5 -13.15 2.08 18.21
C THR A 5 -13.39 3.51 17.72
N ARG A 6 -13.54 4.49 18.62
CA ARG A 6 -13.72 5.90 18.25
C ARG A 6 -12.42 6.68 18.05
N PHE A 7 -11.28 6.18 18.55
CA PHE A 7 -10.03 6.97 18.59
C PHE A 7 -9.05 6.72 17.44
N ILE A 8 -9.19 5.64 16.66
CA ILE A 8 -8.36 5.43 15.46
C ILE A 8 -9.25 5.65 14.23
N ARG A 9 -9.57 6.91 14.00
CA ARG A 9 -10.21 7.31 12.74
C ARG A 9 -9.12 7.32 11.69
N ILE A 10 -9.13 6.31 10.82
CA ILE A 10 -8.17 6.24 9.71
C ILE A 10 -8.31 7.52 8.87
N PRO A 11 -7.26 8.34 8.75
CA PRO A 11 -7.31 9.58 8.00
C PRO A 11 -7.57 9.31 6.52
N ARG A 12 -8.28 10.22 5.88
CA ARG A 12 -8.75 10.07 4.50
C ARG A 12 -8.21 11.24 3.68
N PRO A 13 -6.98 11.15 3.14
CA PRO A 13 -6.46 12.20 2.28
C PRO A 13 -7.37 12.37 1.06
N LYS A 14 -7.64 13.63 0.71
CA LYS A 14 -8.46 14.01 -0.47
C LYS A 14 -7.61 14.29 -1.71
N THR A 15 -6.34 14.57 -1.49
CA THR A 15 -5.36 14.97 -2.52
C THR A 15 -4.00 14.39 -2.17
N PHE A 16 -3.20 14.11 -3.19
CA PHE A 16 -1.81 13.71 -3.00
C PHE A 16 -0.92 14.95 -2.92
N LEU A 17 -0.21 15.11 -1.79
CA LEU A 17 0.69 16.24 -1.48
C LEU A 17 0.00 17.59 -1.61
N TYR A 18 -1.32 17.64 -1.40
CA TYR A 18 -2.17 18.83 -1.60
C TYR A 18 -2.22 19.39 -3.04
N LEU A 19 -1.42 18.85 -3.97
CA LEU A 19 -1.25 19.38 -5.33
C LEU A 19 -1.85 18.49 -6.41
N MET A 20 -1.89 17.17 -6.19
CA MET A 20 -2.24 16.19 -7.22
C MET A 20 -3.49 15.38 -6.88
N SER A 21 -4.12 14.82 -7.91
CA SER A 21 -5.27 13.92 -7.74
C SER A 21 -4.88 12.62 -7.02
N LEU A 22 -5.84 11.99 -6.32
CA LEU A 22 -5.63 10.69 -5.68
C LEU A 22 -5.25 9.59 -6.66
N ARG A 23 -5.73 9.66 -7.90
CA ARG A 23 -5.34 8.72 -8.96
C ARG A 23 -3.85 8.83 -9.24
N THR A 24 -3.35 10.05 -9.47
CA THR A 24 -1.93 10.29 -9.73
C THR A 24 -1.08 9.87 -8.54
N GLY A 25 -1.50 10.23 -7.31
CA GLY A 25 -0.83 9.78 -6.09
C GLY A 25 -0.77 8.26 -5.95
N THR A 26 -1.84 7.56 -6.33
CA THR A 26 -1.87 6.09 -6.33
C THR A 26 -0.96 5.51 -7.41
N GLU A 27 -0.99 6.04 -8.64
CA GLU A 27 -0.06 5.64 -9.70
C GLU A 27 1.39 5.79 -9.23
N LEU A 28 1.78 6.96 -8.70
CA LEU A 28 3.13 7.21 -8.17
C LEU A 28 3.50 6.29 -6.99
N SER A 29 2.58 6.11 -6.03
CA SER A 29 2.80 5.23 -4.86
C SER A 29 2.98 3.77 -5.27
N THR A 30 2.25 3.31 -6.29
CA THR A 30 2.39 1.96 -6.84
C THR A 30 3.62 1.80 -7.73
N LEU A 31 4.04 2.83 -8.45
CA LEU A 31 5.31 2.82 -9.18
C LEU A 31 6.50 2.75 -8.22
N SER A 32 6.47 3.52 -7.12
CA SER A 32 7.47 3.41 -6.05
C SER A 32 7.51 1.99 -5.46
N LEU A 33 6.35 1.37 -5.22
CA LEU A 33 6.26 -0.03 -4.80
C LEU A 33 6.87 -0.97 -5.85
N LEU A 34 6.54 -0.80 -7.13
CA LEU A 34 7.03 -1.64 -8.22
C LEU A 34 8.56 -1.56 -8.35
N LEU A 35 9.13 -0.36 -8.25
CA LEU A 35 10.58 -0.16 -8.23
C LEU A 35 11.23 -0.88 -7.04
N ASN A 36 10.67 -0.74 -5.83
CA ASN A 36 11.15 -1.46 -4.66
C ASN A 36 11.13 -2.99 -4.89
N LYS A 37 10.05 -3.53 -5.45
CA LYS A 37 9.94 -4.96 -5.71
C LYS A 37 10.86 -5.45 -6.83
N ALA A 38 11.08 -4.63 -7.86
CA ALA A 38 12.03 -4.89 -8.92
C ALA A 38 13.48 -4.89 -8.41
N SER A 39 13.83 -4.00 -7.47
CA SER A 39 15.13 -4.02 -6.80
C SER A 39 15.41 -5.36 -6.10
N GLY A 40 14.38 -6.02 -5.58
CA GLY A 40 14.50 -7.36 -4.99
C GLY A 40 14.95 -8.45 -5.98
N ILE A 41 14.73 -8.29 -7.29
CA ILE A 41 15.24 -9.23 -8.31
C ILE A 41 16.77 -9.20 -8.36
N TYR A 42 17.38 -8.02 -8.23
CA TYR A 42 18.84 -7.92 -8.18
C TYR A 42 19.43 -8.63 -6.97
N GLY A 43 18.70 -8.68 -5.85
CA GLY A 43 19.07 -9.47 -4.67
C GLY A 43 19.12 -10.98 -4.93
N LEU A 44 18.25 -11.50 -5.82
CA LEU A 44 18.29 -12.90 -6.25
C LEU A 44 19.46 -13.20 -7.19
N LEU A 45 19.92 -12.22 -7.98
CA LEU A 45 21.10 -12.39 -8.82
C LEU A 45 22.38 -12.61 -8.00
N ALA A 46 22.43 -12.11 -6.76
CA ALA A 46 23.56 -12.36 -5.85
C ALA A 46 23.74 -13.86 -5.52
N LEU A 47 22.65 -14.64 -5.58
CA LEU A 47 22.68 -16.09 -5.39
C LEU A 47 23.40 -16.77 -6.56
N LEU A 48 23.25 -16.26 -7.79
CA LEU A 48 23.95 -16.77 -8.97
C LEU A 48 25.44 -16.43 -8.97
N THR A 49 25.86 -15.36 -8.28
CA THR A 49 27.27 -14.99 -8.15
C THR A 49 28.00 -15.77 -7.04
N GLY A 50 27.31 -16.71 -6.37
CA GLY A 50 27.91 -17.57 -5.34
C GLY A 50 27.87 -16.99 -3.92
N LEU A 51 27.07 -15.95 -3.67
CA LEU A 51 26.90 -15.41 -2.32
C LEU A 51 26.01 -16.33 -1.49
N HIS A 52 26.47 -16.72 -0.30
CA HIS A 52 25.65 -17.49 0.65
C HIS A 52 24.59 -16.56 1.26
N LEU A 53 23.32 -16.79 0.95
CA LEU A 53 22.21 -16.00 1.45
C LEU A 53 21.53 -16.71 2.62
N SER A 54 21.19 -15.96 3.67
CA SER A 54 20.39 -16.46 4.78
C SER A 54 19.00 -16.92 4.29
N PRO A 55 18.40 -17.99 4.85
CA PRO A 55 17.06 -18.44 4.48
C PRO A 55 15.99 -17.34 4.59
N LEU A 56 16.14 -16.42 5.54
CA LEU A 56 15.23 -15.28 5.72
C LEU A 56 15.36 -14.24 4.59
N GLN A 57 16.59 -14.03 4.12
CA GLN A 57 16.86 -13.12 3.00
C GLN A 57 16.31 -13.70 1.69
N LEU A 58 16.46 -15.02 1.50
CA LEU A 58 15.86 -15.73 0.38
C LEU A 58 14.33 -15.63 0.39
N SER A 59 13.67 -15.83 1.54
CA SER A 59 12.21 -15.72 1.63
C SER A 59 11.72 -14.30 1.31
N MET A 60 12.46 -13.27 1.74
CA MET A 60 12.16 -11.88 1.41
C MET A 60 12.21 -11.61 -0.09
N TYR A 61 13.23 -12.13 -0.79
CA TYR A 61 13.34 -11.94 -2.23
C TYR A 61 12.31 -12.74 -3.02
N ILE A 62 12.03 -13.99 -2.65
CA ILE A 62 10.95 -14.79 -3.27
C ILE A 62 9.61 -14.07 -3.13
N TYR A 63 9.31 -13.58 -1.91
CA TYR A 63 8.12 -12.77 -1.68
C TYR A 63 8.09 -11.53 -2.58
N SER A 64 9.21 -10.83 -2.74
CA SER A 64 9.32 -9.65 -3.59
C SER A 64 8.96 -9.94 -5.05
N VAL A 65 9.39 -11.08 -5.60
CA VAL A 65 9.06 -11.50 -6.97
C VAL A 65 7.57 -11.81 -7.12
N LEU A 66 6.98 -12.56 -6.18
CA LEU A 66 5.55 -12.85 -6.20
C LEU A 66 4.71 -11.57 -6.07
N ALA A 67 5.12 -10.67 -5.18
CA ALA A 67 4.53 -9.35 -5.01
C ALA A 67 4.62 -8.51 -6.29
N LEU A 68 5.77 -8.54 -6.98
CA LEU A 68 5.97 -7.81 -8.22
C LEU A 68 5.01 -8.27 -9.31
N ILE A 69 4.89 -9.59 -9.52
CA ILE A 69 3.98 -10.17 -10.52
C ILE A 69 2.55 -9.72 -10.24
N LEU A 70 2.11 -9.80 -8.98
CA LEU A 70 0.78 -9.36 -8.58
C LEU A 70 0.56 -7.87 -8.85
N VAL A 71 1.50 -7.01 -8.47
CA VAL A 71 1.39 -5.55 -8.68
C VAL A 71 1.31 -5.21 -10.17
N ILE A 72 2.12 -5.86 -11.02
CA ILE A 72 2.09 -5.65 -12.48
C ILE A 72 0.70 -5.95 -13.05
N VAL A 73 0.04 -7.01 -12.59
CA VAL A 73 -1.33 -7.35 -13.01
C VAL A 73 -2.35 -6.32 -12.53
N LEU A 74 -2.16 -5.73 -11.34
CA LEU A 74 -3.12 -4.82 -10.73
C LEU A 74 -2.96 -3.35 -11.17
N VAL A 75 -1.77 -2.89 -11.54
CA VAL A 75 -1.49 -1.48 -11.91
C VAL A 75 -2.39 -0.95 -13.05
N PRO A 76 -2.62 -1.68 -14.17
CA PRO A 76 -3.50 -1.21 -15.24
C PRO A 76 -4.92 -0.88 -14.74
N HIS A 77 -5.37 -1.55 -13.68
CA HIS A 77 -6.70 -1.34 -13.11
C HIS A 77 -6.87 -0.04 -12.34
N ILE A 78 -5.76 0.65 -12.00
CA ILE A 78 -5.82 2.00 -11.46
C ILE A 78 -6.44 2.94 -12.49
N ARG A 79 -6.15 2.76 -13.78
CA ARG A 79 -6.68 3.62 -14.85
C ARG A 79 -8.11 3.25 -15.24
N THR A 80 -8.42 1.96 -15.25
CA THR A 80 -9.78 1.47 -15.60
C THR A 80 -10.77 1.63 -14.46
N GLN A 81 -10.31 1.93 -13.24
CA GLN A 81 -11.14 2.15 -12.05
C GLN A 81 -12.05 0.95 -11.74
N SER A 82 -11.57 -0.27 -11.95
CA SER A 82 -12.36 -1.45 -11.60
C SER A 82 -12.41 -1.63 -10.07
N PRO A 83 -13.60 -1.78 -9.46
CA PRO A 83 -13.78 -1.72 -8.01
C PRO A 83 -13.07 -2.88 -7.29
N PHE A 84 -13.17 -4.10 -7.83
CA PHE A 84 -12.53 -5.28 -7.25
C PHE A 84 -11.00 -5.16 -7.25
N HIS A 85 -10.37 -4.86 -8.39
CA HIS A 85 -8.91 -4.83 -8.46
C HIS A 85 -8.31 -3.62 -7.72
N CYS A 86 -9.01 -2.48 -7.65
CA CYS A 86 -8.55 -1.35 -6.84
C CYS A 86 -8.62 -1.68 -5.34
N LEU A 87 -9.66 -2.38 -4.91
CA LEU A 87 -9.74 -2.89 -3.54
C LEU A 87 -8.63 -3.93 -3.28
N ALA A 88 -8.38 -4.83 -4.24
CA ALA A 88 -7.30 -5.83 -4.18
C ALA A 88 -5.94 -5.18 -4.00
N LEU A 89 -5.68 -4.13 -4.78
CA LEU A 89 -4.47 -3.35 -4.70
C LEU A 89 -4.31 -2.69 -3.33
N ALA A 90 -5.35 -2.07 -2.80
CA ALA A 90 -5.29 -1.41 -1.50
C ALA A 90 -5.04 -2.38 -0.35
N THR A 91 -5.76 -3.51 -0.31
CA THR A 91 -5.55 -4.55 0.70
C THR A 91 -4.15 -5.16 0.57
N PHE A 92 -3.70 -5.44 -0.65
CA PHE A 92 -2.35 -5.93 -0.89
C PHE A 92 -1.28 -4.92 -0.45
N TYR A 93 -1.45 -3.63 -0.73
CA TYR A 93 -0.50 -2.58 -0.36
C TYR A 93 -0.36 -2.46 1.17
N VAL A 94 -1.46 -2.60 1.91
CA VAL A 94 -1.45 -2.65 3.39
C VAL A 94 -0.68 -3.88 3.87
N LEU A 95 -1.03 -5.08 3.36
CA LEU A 95 -0.38 -6.32 3.75
C LEU A 95 1.12 -6.33 3.42
N ASP A 96 1.48 -5.88 2.22
CA ASP A 96 2.87 -5.73 1.79
C ASP A 96 3.65 -4.77 2.69
N SER A 97 3.02 -3.67 3.10
CA SER A 97 3.67 -2.73 4.03
C SER A 97 3.92 -3.39 5.39
N VAL A 98 2.97 -4.15 5.93
CA VAL A 98 3.15 -4.90 7.20
C VAL A 98 4.24 -5.97 7.07
N ILE A 99 4.27 -6.71 5.97
CA ILE A 99 5.29 -7.74 5.73
C ILE A 99 6.68 -7.10 5.61
N ASN A 100 6.82 -6.02 4.84
CA ASN A 100 8.07 -5.28 4.77
C ASN A 100 8.45 -4.69 6.14
N ALA A 101 7.49 -4.29 6.98
CA ALA A 101 7.75 -3.84 8.35
C ALA A 101 8.41 -4.93 9.18
N ALA A 102 7.87 -6.15 9.11
CA ALA A 102 8.41 -7.29 9.81
C ALA A 102 9.83 -7.62 9.34
N TYR A 103 10.09 -7.57 8.03
CA TYR A 103 11.44 -7.76 7.50
C TYR A 103 12.40 -6.63 7.91
N THR A 104 11.98 -5.37 7.85
CA THR A 104 12.78 -4.23 8.33
C THR A 104 13.08 -4.34 9.83
N ALA A 105 12.12 -4.76 10.64
CA ALA A 105 12.31 -4.95 12.07
C ALA A 105 13.25 -6.12 12.37
N ALA A 106 13.06 -7.26 11.70
CA ALA A 106 13.97 -8.41 11.83
C ALA A 106 15.39 -8.05 11.44
N PHE A 107 15.56 -7.34 10.31
CA PHE A 107 16.86 -6.83 9.87
C PHE A 107 17.46 -5.88 10.90
N GLY A 108 16.69 -4.89 11.37
CA GLY A 108 17.17 -3.92 12.35
C GLY A 108 17.59 -4.55 13.68
N ILE A 109 16.81 -5.51 14.18
CA ILE A 109 17.14 -6.25 15.42
C ILE A 109 18.47 -7.00 15.25
N THR A 110 18.61 -7.79 14.18
CA THR A 110 19.86 -8.51 13.91
C THR A 110 21.04 -7.54 13.74
N TRP A 111 20.86 -6.47 12.98
CA TRP A 111 21.87 -5.44 12.74
C TRP A 111 22.37 -4.79 14.04
N PHE A 112 21.47 -4.37 14.93
CA PHE A 112 21.86 -3.78 16.21
C PHE A 112 22.48 -4.77 17.18
N LEU A 113 22.12 -6.06 17.11
CA LEU A 113 22.79 -7.11 17.89
C LEU A 113 24.23 -7.34 17.39
N VAL A 114 24.43 -7.40 16.06
CA VAL A 114 25.78 -7.48 15.46
C VAL A 114 26.63 -6.28 15.89
N ILE A 115 26.11 -5.05 15.80
CA ILE A 115 26.82 -3.85 16.29
C ILE A 115 27.18 -3.98 17.77
N SER A 116 26.25 -4.42 18.62
CA SER A 116 26.50 -4.56 20.05
C SER A 116 27.65 -5.53 20.37
N GLN A 117 27.81 -6.61 19.59
CA GLN A 117 28.89 -7.56 19.77
C GLN A 117 30.25 -7.02 19.36
N HIS A 118 30.32 -6.30 18.24
CA HIS A 118 31.57 -5.69 17.80
C HIS A 118 32.12 -4.69 18.82
N HIS A 119 31.25 -3.99 19.55
CA HIS A 119 31.66 -3.09 20.62
C HIS A 119 32.07 -3.77 21.93
N SER A 120 31.64 -5.02 22.18
CA SER A 120 31.96 -5.74 23.41
C SER A 120 33.28 -6.54 23.35
N ASN A 121 34.05 -6.45 22.26
CA ASN A 121 35.32 -7.18 22.06
C ASN A 121 35.20 -8.72 22.22
N GLU A 122 33.99 -9.27 22.20
CA GLU A 122 33.79 -10.72 22.20
C GLU A 122 33.93 -11.23 20.76
N SER A 123 35.17 -11.47 20.33
CA SER A 123 35.50 -12.09 19.04
C SER A 123 35.15 -13.59 18.97
N GLY A 124 34.20 -14.05 19.78
CA GLY A 124 33.91 -15.47 19.99
C GLY A 124 32.43 -15.78 19.91
N SER A 125 32.09 -16.62 18.92
CA SER A 125 30.78 -17.22 18.60
C SER A 125 29.85 -16.38 17.72
N GLY A 126 29.33 -17.04 16.69
CA GLY A 126 28.72 -16.46 15.48
C GLY A 126 27.73 -15.33 15.69
N ALA A 127 27.62 -14.49 14.66
CA ALA A 127 26.80 -13.30 14.70
C ALA A 127 25.32 -13.63 15.04
N PRO A 128 24.75 -13.00 16.08
CA PRO A 128 23.48 -13.36 16.68
C PRO A 128 22.32 -12.89 15.81
N GLY A 129 21.24 -13.66 15.86
CA GLY A 129 20.03 -13.38 15.09
C GLY A 129 20.00 -14.06 13.73
N VAL A 130 18.82 -14.08 13.12
CA VAL A 130 18.60 -14.78 11.85
C VAL A 130 19.33 -14.04 10.72
N GLY A 131 20.29 -14.71 10.10
CA GLY A 131 21.15 -14.11 9.08
C GLY A 131 22.28 -13.23 9.64
N GLY A 132 22.59 -13.31 10.93
CA GLY A 132 23.68 -12.57 11.55
C GLY A 132 25.01 -12.77 10.83
N GLU A 133 25.38 -14.02 10.50
CA GLU A 133 26.65 -14.34 9.83
C GLU A 133 26.76 -13.66 8.45
N THR A 134 25.70 -13.73 7.64
CA THR A 134 25.67 -13.04 6.36
C THR A 134 25.73 -11.52 6.50
N MET A 135 25.23 -10.96 7.61
CA MET A 135 25.30 -9.52 7.89
C MET A 135 26.68 -9.11 8.39
N SER A 136 27.35 -9.90 9.23
CA SER A 136 28.71 -9.61 9.69
C SER A 136 29.69 -9.63 8.52
N ASP A 137 29.57 -10.59 7.62
CA ASP A 137 30.42 -10.70 6.43
C ASP A 137 30.20 -9.54 5.46
N ALA A 138 28.93 -9.13 5.28
CA ALA A 138 28.58 -8.04 4.37
C ALA A 138 28.86 -6.64 4.95
N ALA A 139 28.86 -6.48 6.28
CA ALA A 139 29.01 -5.18 6.92
C ALA A 139 30.42 -4.59 6.81
N GLY A 140 31.42 -5.39 6.41
CA GLY A 140 32.78 -4.92 6.19
C GLY A 140 33.44 -4.38 7.46
N PHE A 141 32.99 -4.84 8.63
CA PHE A 141 33.65 -4.50 9.88
C PHE A 141 35.09 -5.04 9.84
N PRO A 142 36.11 -4.19 10.07
CA PRO A 142 37.50 -4.63 10.12
C PRO A 142 37.71 -5.48 11.38
N ASN A 143 37.43 -6.77 11.29
CA ASN A 143 37.76 -7.74 12.33
C ASN A 143 39.20 -8.21 12.09
N PRO A 144 40.17 -7.93 12.98
CA PRO A 144 41.45 -8.61 12.92
C PRO A 144 41.19 -10.08 13.26
N GLU A 145 41.24 -10.96 12.26
CA GLU A 145 41.13 -12.42 12.44
C GLU A 145 42.20 -12.95 13.41
N PHE A 146 43.30 -12.19 13.57
CA PHE A 146 44.34 -12.43 14.55
C PHE A 146 44.61 -11.17 15.38
N ASN A 147 44.34 -11.23 16.68
CA ASN A 147 44.75 -10.20 17.63
C ASN A 147 46.24 -10.37 17.97
N VAL A 148 47.12 -9.95 17.06
CA VAL A 148 48.57 -10.08 17.23
C VAL A 148 49.14 -8.81 17.86
N SER A 149 49.32 -8.83 19.18
CA SER A 149 49.93 -7.71 19.93
C SER A 149 51.43 -7.58 19.70
N ARG A 150 52.09 -8.67 19.28
CA ARG A 150 53.49 -8.72 18.88
C ARG A 150 53.73 -9.95 18.01
N VAL A 151 54.54 -9.78 16.96
CA VAL A 151 55.05 -10.88 16.14
C VAL A 151 56.45 -11.21 16.65
N ASP A 152 56.59 -12.25 17.48
CA ASP A 152 57.90 -12.75 17.86
C ASP A 152 58.42 -13.66 16.72
N VAL A 153 59.46 -13.20 16.01
CA VAL A 153 60.18 -14.01 15.03
C VAL A 153 61.19 -14.87 15.79
N ALA A 154 60.82 -16.12 16.08
CA ALA A 154 61.75 -17.08 16.65
C ALA A 154 62.66 -17.63 15.54
N VAL A 155 63.92 -17.17 15.49
CA VAL A 155 64.97 -17.85 14.75
C VAL A 155 65.43 -19.04 15.60
N GLY A 156 64.93 -20.23 15.31
CA GLY A 156 65.47 -21.47 15.89
C GLY A 156 66.86 -21.73 15.31
N PRO A 157 67.84 -22.20 16.11
CA PRO A 157 69.18 -22.47 15.61
C PRO A 157 69.15 -23.65 14.63
N ASP A 158 69.57 -23.39 13.40
CA ASP A 158 69.66 -24.35 12.30
C ASP A 158 70.48 -25.59 12.68
N ALA A 159 69.90 -26.78 12.46
CA ALA A 159 70.69 -27.96 12.15
C ALA A 159 70.97 -27.97 10.64
N GLY A 160 71.97 -27.17 10.23
CA GLY A 160 72.81 -27.31 9.04
C GLY A 160 72.13 -27.45 7.68
N ILE A 161 72.20 -26.40 6.84
CA ILE A 161 72.64 -26.37 5.42
C ILE A 161 72.59 -24.91 4.96
N PRO A 162 73.69 -24.32 4.43
CA PRO A 162 73.67 -22.94 3.96
C PRO A 162 72.99 -22.86 2.58
N GLY A 163 71.86 -22.16 2.52
CA GLY A 163 71.22 -21.74 1.29
C GLY A 163 70.01 -22.56 0.86
N LYS A 164 68.86 -22.32 1.48
CA LYS A 164 67.55 -22.08 0.82
C LYS A 164 66.39 -22.10 1.84
N ARG A 165 65.59 -21.04 1.76
CA ARG A 165 64.16 -20.93 2.10
C ARG A 165 63.81 -20.88 3.60
N GLU A 166 63.63 -19.64 4.07
CA GLU A 166 62.95 -19.28 5.32
C GLU A 166 61.46 -19.64 5.21
N GLU A 167 60.99 -20.56 6.07
CA GLU A 167 59.56 -20.80 6.29
C GLU A 167 59.26 -20.43 7.74
N ALA A 168 58.82 -19.19 7.95
CA ALA A 168 58.46 -18.65 9.25
C ALA A 168 57.09 -19.17 9.68
N VAL A 169 57.04 -19.91 10.79
CA VAL A 169 55.78 -20.32 11.43
C VAL A 169 55.44 -19.31 12.53
N THR A 170 54.33 -18.59 12.37
CA THR A 170 53.78 -17.63 13.32
C THR A 170 52.74 -18.28 14.23
N ALA A 171 52.93 -18.19 15.55
CA ALA A 171 51.94 -18.56 16.55
C ALA A 171 51.67 -17.36 17.48
N GLY A 172 50.43 -16.87 17.49
CA GLY A 172 50.00 -15.75 18.35
C GLY A 172 49.47 -16.22 19.70
N VAL A 173 49.88 -15.57 20.79
CA VAL A 173 49.36 -15.79 22.15
C VAL A 173 48.62 -14.52 22.61
N GLY A 174 47.32 -14.63 22.87
CA GLY A 174 46.47 -13.52 23.31
C GLY A 174 46.56 -13.27 24.82
N SER A 175 46.59 -12.00 25.22
CA SER A 175 46.44 -11.58 26.62
C SER A 175 45.23 -10.65 26.73
N GLY A 176 44.32 -10.95 27.66
CA GLY A 176 43.12 -10.16 27.90
C GLY A 176 42.77 -10.12 29.39
N THR A 177 42.74 -8.91 29.95
CA THR A 177 42.16 -8.61 31.26
C THR A 177 40.63 -8.76 31.17
N PRO A 178 39.96 -9.43 32.13
CA PRO A 178 38.52 -9.65 32.03
C PRO A 178 37.74 -8.37 32.34
N SER A 179 37.36 -7.62 31.31
CA SER A 179 36.22 -6.71 31.40
C SER A 179 34.96 -7.56 31.58
N THR A 180 34.20 -7.33 32.65
CA THR A 180 32.94 -8.02 32.95
C THR A 180 32.05 -8.06 31.71
N ALA A 181 31.89 -9.26 31.15
CA ALA A 181 31.09 -9.57 29.97
C ALA A 181 29.63 -9.15 30.19
N ALA A 182 29.28 -7.96 29.73
CA ALA A 182 27.89 -7.58 29.57
C ALA A 182 27.36 -8.31 28.34
N SER A 183 26.37 -9.18 28.52
CA SER A 183 25.74 -9.89 27.41
C SER A 183 25.28 -8.90 26.34
N PRO A 184 25.52 -9.16 25.04
CA PRO A 184 25.11 -8.27 23.98
C PRO A 184 23.60 -8.03 24.10
N SER A 185 23.22 -6.75 24.21
CA SER A 185 21.83 -6.37 24.46
C SER A 185 21.40 -5.27 23.50
N LEU A 186 20.16 -5.38 23.01
CA LEU A 186 19.56 -4.43 22.08
C LEU A 186 19.63 -2.98 22.60
N GLY A 187 19.50 -2.79 23.92
CA GLY A 187 19.56 -1.48 24.55
C GLY A 187 20.91 -0.78 24.37
N HIS A 188 22.01 -1.55 24.37
CA HIS A 188 23.35 -0.97 24.22
C HIS A 188 23.63 -0.51 22.79
N GLY A 189 23.14 -1.24 21.77
CA GLY A 189 23.29 -0.84 20.36
C GLY A 189 22.36 0.31 19.93
N VAL A 190 21.14 0.36 20.47
CA VAL A 190 20.12 1.37 20.11
C VAL A 190 20.38 2.75 20.71
N LEU A 191 21.06 2.84 21.86
CA LEU A 191 21.34 4.10 22.55
C LEU A 191 22.66 4.77 22.12
N GLN A 192 23.35 4.22 21.13
CA GLN A 192 24.56 4.84 20.57
C GLN A 192 24.20 6.07 19.72
N SER A 193 25.06 7.09 19.75
CA SER A 193 24.82 8.33 19.00
C SER A 193 24.68 8.09 17.49
N GLU A 194 25.38 7.09 16.96
CA GLU A 194 25.35 6.70 15.54
C GLU A 194 24.03 6.01 15.14
N SER A 195 23.38 5.28 16.06
CA SER A 195 22.16 4.53 15.76
C SER A 195 20.90 5.39 15.77
N ILE A 196 20.87 6.48 16.55
CA ILE A 196 19.73 7.40 16.63
C ILE A 196 19.42 8.04 15.25
N SER A 197 20.45 8.47 14.52
CA SER A 197 20.28 9.05 13.19
C SER A 197 19.63 8.06 12.21
N SER A 198 20.10 6.81 12.22
CA SER A 198 19.54 5.72 11.40
C SER A 198 18.08 5.41 11.75
N ILE A 199 17.74 5.37 13.05
CA ILE A 199 16.37 5.12 13.51
C ILE A 199 15.43 6.25 13.06
N VAL A 200 15.84 7.51 13.17
CA VAL A 200 15.05 8.66 12.70
C VAL A 200 14.77 8.56 11.20
N VAL A 201 15.78 8.20 10.40
CA VAL A 201 15.62 8.00 8.96
C VAL A 201 14.65 6.85 8.67
N ILE A 202 14.77 5.70 9.35
CA ILE A 202 13.88 4.55 9.18
C ILE A 202 12.44 4.95 9.54
N CYS A 203 12.22 5.65 10.65
CA CYS A 203 10.91 6.15 11.06
C CYS A 203 10.32 7.14 10.04
N ALA A 204 11.12 8.05 9.50
CA ALA A 204 10.69 9.01 8.49
C ALA A 204 10.26 8.32 7.19
N LEU A 205 11.06 7.35 6.70
CA LEU A 205 10.71 6.54 5.53
C LEU A 205 9.43 5.73 5.78
N TRP A 206 9.25 5.23 6.99
CA TRP A 206 8.03 4.54 7.40
C TRP A 206 6.81 5.46 7.44
N ALA A 207 6.95 6.70 7.91
CA ALA A 207 5.88 7.68 7.89
C ALA A 207 5.43 7.99 6.46
N VAL A 208 6.38 8.16 5.53
CA VAL A 208 6.10 8.30 4.09
C VAL A 208 5.35 7.07 3.56
N ARG A 209 5.77 5.87 3.96
CA ARG A 209 5.12 4.63 3.54
C ARG A 209 3.68 4.53 4.05
N VAL A 210 3.43 4.87 5.30
CA VAL A 210 2.07 4.94 5.87
C VAL A 210 1.21 5.95 5.11
N TYR A 211 1.77 7.10 4.75
CA TYR A 211 1.06 8.07 3.91
C TYR A 211 0.67 7.49 2.55
N PHE A 212 1.57 6.77 1.87
CA PHE A 212 1.23 6.08 0.62
C PHE A 212 0.13 5.03 0.79
N VAL A 213 0.15 4.25 1.88
CA VAL A 213 -0.94 3.32 2.22
C VAL A 213 -2.28 4.05 2.30
N LEU A 214 -2.33 5.19 2.99
CA LEU A 214 -3.55 5.99 3.14
C LEU A 214 -4.04 6.53 1.79
N ILE A 215 -3.12 6.95 0.92
CA ILE A 215 -3.45 7.41 -0.44
C ILE A 215 -4.07 6.28 -1.26
N VAL A 216 -3.45 5.09 -1.32
CA VAL A 216 -4.00 3.96 -2.08
C VAL A 216 -5.37 3.51 -1.50
N MET A 217 -5.51 3.48 -0.18
CA MET A 217 -6.76 3.15 0.50
C MET A 217 -7.88 4.17 0.22
N SER A 218 -7.55 5.46 0.21
CA SER A 218 -8.51 6.53 -0.10
C SER A 218 -8.98 6.47 -1.55
N TYR A 219 -8.05 6.21 -2.49
CA TYR A 219 -8.36 6.05 -3.90
C TYR A 219 -9.26 4.83 -4.16
N ALA A 220 -8.94 3.67 -3.57
CA ALA A 220 -9.76 2.48 -3.71
C ALA A 220 -11.19 2.70 -3.19
N ARG A 221 -11.33 3.43 -2.07
CA ARG A 221 -12.63 3.82 -1.53
C ARG A 221 -13.40 4.75 -2.46
N LEU A 222 -12.75 5.74 -3.07
CA LEU A 222 -13.35 6.63 -4.06
C LEU A 222 -13.89 5.82 -5.26
N VAL A 223 -13.10 4.90 -5.80
CA VAL A 223 -13.50 4.02 -6.92
C VAL A 223 -14.69 3.16 -6.52
N LEU A 224 -14.66 2.55 -5.33
CA LEU A 224 -15.74 1.71 -4.83
C LEU A 224 -17.06 2.48 -4.71
N ARG A 225 -17.01 3.69 -4.16
CA ARG A 225 -18.20 4.54 -3.97
C ARG A 225 -18.73 5.12 -5.26
N ARG A 226 -17.85 5.48 -6.18
CA ARG A 226 -18.23 5.86 -7.53
C ARG A 226 -18.98 4.72 -8.22
N HIS A 227 -18.53 3.48 -8.04
CA HIS A 227 -19.18 2.30 -8.59
C HIS A 227 -20.56 2.07 -7.95
N VAL A 228 -20.66 2.07 -6.61
CA VAL A 228 -21.95 1.94 -5.90
C VAL A 228 -22.92 3.04 -6.34
N ALA A 229 -22.50 4.31 -6.37
CA ALA A 229 -23.35 5.42 -6.82
C ALA A 229 -23.76 5.32 -8.30
N SER A 230 -22.99 4.63 -9.14
CA SER A 230 -23.37 4.34 -10.53
C SER A 230 -24.40 3.22 -10.63
N MET A 231 -24.27 2.18 -9.81
CA MET A 231 -25.22 1.06 -9.73
C MET A 231 -26.55 1.50 -9.11
N SER A 232 -26.51 2.30 -8.03
CA SER A 232 -27.70 2.78 -7.35
C SER A 232 -28.60 3.60 -8.27
N ARG A 233 -28.05 4.32 -9.27
CA ARG A 233 -28.86 5.02 -10.28
C ARG A 233 -29.59 4.08 -11.24
N ALA A 234 -28.93 3.00 -11.66
CA ALA A 234 -29.60 1.96 -12.44
C ALA A 234 -30.69 1.24 -11.62
N SER A 235 -30.48 1.14 -10.29
CA SER A 235 -31.39 0.49 -9.34
C SER A 235 -32.38 1.44 -8.65
N THR A 236 -32.39 2.75 -8.95
CA THR A 236 -33.32 3.72 -8.32
C THR A 236 -34.79 3.42 -8.69
N ALA A 237 -35.02 2.54 -9.68
CA ALA A 237 -36.36 2.02 -9.99
C ALA A 237 -36.90 0.99 -8.96
N LEU A 238 -36.10 0.51 -7.99
CA LEU A 238 -36.49 -0.60 -7.09
C LEU A 238 -36.09 -0.44 -5.61
N TYR A 239 -35.58 0.72 -5.18
CA TYR A 239 -35.04 0.85 -3.82
C TYR A 239 -36.12 1.14 -2.76
N THR A 240 -36.35 0.17 -1.87
CA THR A 240 -37.11 0.36 -0.61
C THR A 240 -36.13 0.75 0.49
N PRO A 241 -36.33 1.88 1.20
CA PRO A 241 -35.41 2.31 2.25
C PRO A 241 -35.58 1.43 3.48
N GLY A 242 -34.73 0.40 3.58
CA GLY A 242 -34.76 -0.56 4.67
C GLY A 242 -33.50 -0.49 5.54
N LYS A 243 -33.67 0.05 6.76
CA LYS A 243 -32.83 -0.12 7.95
C LYS A 243 -31.61 0.82 8.11
N SER A 244 -31.88 1.91 8.83
CA SER A 244 -31.03 2.66 9.78
C SER A 244 -29.64 2.10 10.13
N SER A 245 -28.75 2.03 9.15
CA SER A 245 -27.33 1.85 9.40
C SER A 245 -26.58 2.85 8.53
N ASN A 246 -25.64 3.59 9.13
CA ASN A 246 -24.75 4.55 8.43
C ASN A 246 -23.77 3.82 7.48
N LEU A 247 -24.21 2.79 6.76
CA LEU A 247 -23.40 2.00 5.85
C LEU A 247 -24.09 1.90 4.49
N ILE A 248 -23.33 2.15 3.43
CA ILE A 248 -23.77 1.89 2.06
C ILE A 248 -23.86 0.38 1.80
N GLU A 249 -24.69 0.03 0.82
CA GLU A 249 -24.79 -1.34 0.33
C GLU A 249 -23.42 -1.87 -0.16
N ASN A 250 -23.13 -3.12 0.16
CA ASN A 250 -21.88 -3.75 -0.25
C ASN A 250 -21.93 -4.11 -1.75
N PRO A 251 -21.04 -3.57 -2.60
CA PRO A 251 -21.05 -3.86 -4.05
C PRO A 251 -20.76 -5.32 -4.39
N PHE A 252 -20.20 -6.10 -3.47
CA PHE A 252 -19.90 -7.52 -3.64
C PHE A 252 -20.93 -8.44 -2.97
N ALA A 253 -22.11 -7.93 -2.64
CA ALA A 253 -23.20 -8.72 -2.07
C ALA A 253 -23.69 -9.80 -3.07
N THR A 254 -24.14 -10.93 -2.56
CA THR A 254 -24.43 -12.15 -3.36
C THR A 254 -25.53 -11.97 -4.40
N HIS A 255 -26.44 -11.00 -4.19
CA HIS A 255 -27.50 -10.67 -5.14
C HIS A 255 -27.01 -9.80 -6.32
N LEU A 256 -25.83 -9.19 -6.21
CA LEU A 256 -25.25 -8.35 -7.24
C LEU A 256 -24.34 -9.16 -8.18
N PRO A 257 -24.20 -8.75 -9.46
CA PRO A 257 -23.37 -9.47 -10.43
C PRO A 257 -21.90 -9.55 -10.01
N GLU A 258 -21.34 -8.47 -9.45
CA GLU A 258 -19.95 -8.39 -8.93
C GLU A 258 -19.73 -9.26 -7.68
N GLY A 259 -20.80 -9.67 -7.00
CA GLY A 259 -20.75 -10.53 -5.82
C GLY A 259 -20.75 -12.04 -6.12
N LYS A 260 -20.88 -12.44 -7.39
CA LYS A 260 -20.90 -13.85 -7.81
C LYS A 260 -19.47 -14.43 -7.91
N GLY A 261 -19.38 -15.74 -7.73
CA GLY A 261 -18.13 -16.49 -7.86
C GLY A 261 -17.08 -16.19 -6.77
N TRP A 262 -15.83 -16.55 -7.06
CA TRP A 262 -14.71 -16.41 -6.12
C TRP A 262 -14.32 -14.94 -5.88
N LYS A 263 -14.43 -14.09 -6.90
CA LYS A 263 -14.14 -12.64 -6.80
C LYS A 263 -15.07 -11.95 -5.82
N GLY A 264 -16.37 -12.25 -5.86
CA GLY A 264 -17.33 -11.71 -4.90
C GLY A 264 -17.08 -12.19 -3.47
N ARG A 265 -16.70 -13.47 -3.27
CA ARG A 265 -16.29 -13.99 -1.95
C ARG A 265 -15.10 -13.23 -1.38
N LEU A 266 -14.07 -13.03 -2.20
CA LEU A 266 -12.86 -12.31 -1.82
C LEU A 266 -13.15 -10.83 -1.56
N GLY A 267 -13.92 -10.17 -2.43
CA GLY A 267 -14.35 -8.79 -2.26
C GLY A 267 -15.13 -8.58 -0.94
N ARG A 268 -16.03 -9.52 -0.58
CA ARG A 268 -16.71 -9.47 0.73
C ARG A 268 -15.76 -9.63 1.91
N ALA A 269 -14.80 -10.55 1.81
CA ALA A 269 -13.79 -10.74 2.86
C ALA A 269 -12.88 -9.51 3.01
N MET A 270 -12.58 -8.81 1.93
CA MET A 270 -11.75 -7.61 1.99
C MET A 270 -12.50 -6.40 2.51
N VAL A 271 -13.77 -6.24 2.13
CA VAL A 271 -14.63 -5.17 2.66
C VAL A 271 -15.00 -5.43 4.12
N SER A 272 -15.04 -6.68 4.59
CA SER A 272 -15.29 -6.95 6.01
C SER A 272 -14.14 -6.47 6.90
N VAL A 273 -12.90 -6.53 6.41
CA VAL A 273 -11.73 -5.91 7.06
C VAL A 273 -11.82 -4.40 6.92
N GLY A 274 -12.17 -3.72 8.01
CA GLY A 274 -12.41 -2.27 7.99
C GLY A 274 -13.76 -1.88 7.37
N ARG A 275 -14.81 -2.67 7.61
CA ARG A 275 -16.18 -2.44 7.09
C ARG A 275 -16.66 -0.99 7.24
N SER A 276 -16.40 -0.36 8.38
CA SER A 276 -16.73 1.05 8.63
C SER A 276 -15.94 2.02 7.75
N TYR A 277 -14.69 1.70 7.43
CA TYR A 277 -13.87 2.49 6.50
C TYR A 277 -14.36 2.36 5.06
N TRP A 278 -14.71 1.17 4.59
CA TRP A 278 -15.14 1.00 3.20
C TRP A 278 -16.57 1.49 2.96
N LEU A 279 -17.49 1.07 3.84
CA LEU A 279 -18.93 1.25 3.63
C LEU A 279 -19.55 2.39 4.46
N GLY A 280 -18.86 2.96 5.45
CA GLY A 280 -19.48 3.95 6.35
C GLY A 280 -19.84 5.27 5.68
N THR A 281 -21.12 5.65 5.63
CA THR A 281 -21.58 6.99 5.22
C THR A 281 -21.23 7.97 6.32
N GLU A 282 -20.48 9.01 5.97
CA GLU A 282 -20.09 10.03 6.92
C GLU A 282 -20.33 11.39 6.27
N GLU A 283 -21.17 12.20 6.91
CA GLU A 283 -21.77 13.40 6.31
C GLU A 283 -20.74 14.35 5.67
N GLY A 284 -19.56 14.53 6.27
CA GLY A 284 -18.52 15.43 5.73
C GLY A 284 -17.68 14.87 4.58
N ASP A 285 -17.52 13.54 4.50
CA ASP A 285 -16.73 12.90 3.44
C ASP A 285 -17.58 12.56 2.22
N ASP A 286 -18.85 12.28 2.43
CA ASP A 286 -19.82 12.02 1.38
C ASP A 286 -19.99 13.26 0.48
N VAL A 287 -19.95 14.48 1.04
CA VAL A 287 -20.05 15.74 0.27
C VAL A 287 -18.90 15.86 -0.72
N TRP A 288 -17.64 15.76 -0.25
CA TRP A 288 -16.47 15.87 -1.13
C TRP A 288 -16.44 14.76 -2.19
N MET A 289 -16.73 13.51 -1.82
CA MET A 289 -16.78 12.42 -2.80
C MET A 289 -17.92 12.60 -3.79
N ASN A 290 -19.09 13.07 -3.34
CA ASN A 290 -20.22 13.33 -4.22
C ASN A 290 -19.92 14.46 -5.21
N GLU A 291 -19.20 15.50 -4.79
CA GLU A 291 -18.69 16.57 -5.65
C GLU A 291 -17.68 16.05 -6.67
N GLU A 292 -16.67 15.28 -6.26
CA GLU A 292 -15.67 14.71 -7.19
C GLU A 292 -16.33 13.75 -8.19
N ILE A 293 -17.25 12.90 -7.72
CA ILE A 293 -18.01 12.01 -8.60
C ILE A 293 -18.92 12.84 -9.54
N ALA A 294 -19.55 13.93 -9.07
CA ALA A 294 -20.36 14.81 -9.90
C ALA A 294 -19.52 15.54 -10.96
N MET A 295 -18.36 16.07 -10.58
CA MET A 295 -17.43 16.75 -11.49
C MET A 295 -16.86 15.79 -12.54
N GLY A 296 -16.55 14.55 -12.15
CA GLY A 296 -16.19 13.48 -13.08
C GLY A 296 -17.32 13.11 -14.05
N ARG A 297 -18.60 13.31 -13.69
CA ARG A 297 -19.75 13.15 -14.60
C ARG A 297 -19.85 14.30 -15.59
N VAL A 298 -19.68 15.55 -15.15
CA VAL A 298 -19.70 16.74 -16.03
C VAL A 298 -18.65 16.58 -17.13
N ARG A 299 -17.42 16.22 -16.74
CA ARG A 299 -16.31 16.03 -17.67
C ARG A 299 -16.51 14.85 -18.64
N LYS A 300 -17.17 13.76 -18.19
CA LYS A 300 -17.54 12.63 -19.06
C LYS A 300 -18.72 12.97 -20.00
N ARG A 301 -19.61 13.88 -19.59
CA ARG A 301 -20.71 14.39 -20.41
C ARG A 301 -20.24 15.39 -21.48
N GLU A 302 -19.21 16.18 -21.20
CA GLU A 302 -18.55 17.03 -22.20
C GLU A 302 -17.74 16.22 -23.21
N GLY A 303 -17.02 15.18 -22.78
CA GLY A 303 -16.22 14.34 -23.68
C GLY A 303 -17.02 13.33 -24.51
N ASN A 304 -18.26 13.02 -24.09
CA ASN A 304 -19.18 12.19 -24.85
C ASN A 304 -20.28 13.10 -25.40
N GLY A 305 -20.00 13.76 -26.52
CA GLY A 305 -20.92 14.59 -27.32
C GLY A 305 -22.11 13.83 -27.91
N SER A 306 -22.59 12.79 -27.22
CA SER A 306 -23.99 12.40 -27.25
C SER A 306 -24.75 13.27 -26.25
N GLU A 307 -24.71 14.59 -26.48
CA GLU A 307 -25.88 15.41 -26.20
C GLU A 307 -27.08 14.62 -26.69
N ALA A 308 -28.01 14.31 -25.78
CA ALA A 308 -29.14 13.44 -26.06
C ALA A 308 -29.71 13.80 -27.43
N LEU A 309 -29.44 12.95 -28.44
CA LEU A 309 -29.73 13.25 -29.84
C LEU A 309 -31.19 13.68 -30.01
N GLY A 310 -32.08 13.20 -29.15
CA GLY A 310 -33.49 13.59 -29.12
C GLY A 310 -33.81 14.96 -28.50
N VAL A 311 -32.99 15.53 -27.62
CA VAL A 311 -33.22 16.86 -27.00
C VAL A 311 -32.69 17.97 -27.90
N VAL A 312 -31.48 17.80 -28.46
CA VAL A 312 -30.90 18.78 -29.38
C VAL A 312 -31.61 18.76 -30.73
N GLU A 313 -32.00 17.58 -31.25
CA GLU A 313 -32.79 17.51 -32.49
C GLU A 313 -34.23 18.02 -32.28
N ARG A 314 -34.81 17.86 -31.09
CA ARG A 314 -36.11 18.46 -30.74
C ARG A 314 -36.02 19.97 -30.64
N GLU A 315 -34.96 20.50 -30.06
CA GLU A 315 -34.71 21.94 -29.94
C GLU A 315 -34.37 22.57 -31.29
N ARG A 316 -33.59 21.88 -32.13
CA ARG A 316 -33.32 22.28 -33.52
C ARG A 316 -34.60 22.34 -34.34
N ARG A 317 -35.47 21.33 -34.23
CA ARG A 317 -36.78 21.27 -34.91
C ARG A 317 -37.80 22.28 -34.37
N ARG A 318 -37.73 22.64 -33.09
CA ARG A 318 -38.51 23.74 -32.51
C ARG A 318 -38.08 25.09 -33.09
N ARG A 319 -36.77 25.32 -33.25
CA ARG A 319 -36.22 26.56 -33.81
C ARG A 319 -36.43 26.67 -35.33
N SER A 320 -36.41 25.55 -36.05
CA SER A 320 -36.69 25.52 -37.50
C SER A 320 -38.17 25.42 -37.85
N GLY A 321 -39.07 25.38 -36.85
CA GLY A 321 -40.52 25.25 -37.08
C GLY A 321 -40.97 23.89 -37.67
N THR A 322 -40.07 22.92 -37.78
CA THR A 322 -40.30 21.58 -38.37
C THR A 322 -40.50 20.50 -37.30
N GLY A 323 -40.96 20.88 -36.11
CA GLY A 323 -41.35 19.95 -35.06
C GLY A 323 -42.57 19.13 -35.51
N PRO A 324 -42.68 17.85 -35.08
CA PRO A 324 -43.89 17.08 -35.32
C PRO A 324 -45.10 17.85 -34.73
N PRO A 325 -46.27 17.80 -35.39
CA PRO A 325 -47.46 18.48 -34.91
C PRO A 325 -47.72 18.04 -33.45
N PRO A 326 -48.18 18.96 -32.59
CA PRO A 326 -48.53 18.61 -31.22
C PRO A 326 -49.43 17.37 -31.27
N PRO A 327 -49.18 16.36 -30.41
CA PRO A 327 -50.04 15.20 -30.37
C PRO A 327 -51.47 15.72 -30.23
N MET A 328 -52.33 15.32 -31.17
CA MET A 328 -53.75 15.64 -31.10
C MET A 328 -54.20 15.35 -29.66
N PRO A 329 -55.02 16.21 -29.03
CA PRO A 329 -55.57 15.92 -27.73
C PRO A 329 -56.23 14.54 -27.80
N GLN A 330 -55.52 13.52 -27.33
CA GLN A 330 -56.14 12.25 -27.02
C GLN A 330 -57.19 12.63 -25.99
N LEU A 331 -58.41 12.13 -26.20
CA LEU A 331 -59.56 12.22 -25.30
C LEU A 331 -59.18 11.73 -23.89
N GLN A 332 -58.38 12.52 -23.17
CA GLN A 332 -58.24 12.48 -21.73
C GLN A 332 -59.41 13.28 -21.19
N GLY A 333 -60.51 12.56 -21.00
CA GLY A 333 -61.53 12.88 -20.01
C GLY A 333 -62.23 14.21 -20.22
N VAL A 334 -63.50 14.11 -20.62
CA VAL A 334 -64.58 15.10 -20.54
C VAL A 334 -64.75 15.76 -19.15
N GLN A 335 -63.86 15.56 -18.18
CA GLN A 335 -63.96 16.05 -16.81
C GLN A 335 -63.06 17.25 -16.46
N GLY A 336 -62.04 17.59 -17.26
CA GLY A 336 -61.06 18.63 -16.88
C GLY A 336 -61.36 20.05 -17.36
N GLN A 337 -62.13 20.23 -18.44
CA GLN A 337 -62.34 21.55 -19.04
C GLN A 337 -63.58 22.29 -18.53
N HIS A 338 -64.53 21.59 -17.89
CA HIS A 338 -65.73 22.23 -17.37
C HIS A 338 -65.49 23.01 -16.07
N LEU A 339 -64.47 22.65 -15.28
CA LEU A 339 -64.16 23.34 -14.02
C LEU A 339 -63.47 24.69 -14.25
N ARG A 340 -62.64 24.83 -15.29
CA ARG A 340 -61.87 26.06 -15.52
C ARG A 340 -62.68 27.19 -16.16
N VAL A 341 -63.81 26.87 -16.80
CA VAL A 341 -64.72 27.88 -17.38
C VAL A 341 -65.74 28.36 -16.33
N GLN A 342 -66.01 27.57 -15.29
CA GLN A 342 -66.92 27.96 -14.21
C GLN A 342 -66.24 28.88 -13.18
N GLU A 343 -64.95 28.68 -12.88
CA GLU A 343 -64.19 29.55 -11.96
C GLU A 343 -63.98 30.98 -12.49
N VAL A 344 -64.02 31.19 -13.81
CA VAL A 344 -63.93 32.55 -14.40
C VAL A 344 -65.30 33.24 -14.46
N ARG A 345 -66.39 32.49 -14.30
CA ARG A 345 -67.77 33.03 -14.32
C ARG A 345 -68.32 33.32 -12.92
N ASP A 346 -67.90 32.56 -11.90
CA ASP A 346 -68.27 32.80 -10.52
C ASP A 346 -67.07 33.40 -9.77
N GLY A 347 -66.95 34.74 -9.83
CA GLY A 347 -65.84 35.48 -9.26
C GLY A 347 -65.58 35.15 -7.79
N LYS A 348 -64.40 34.59 -7.53
CA LYS A 348 -63.65 34.68 -6.27
C LYS A 348 -62.17 34.78 -6.55
#